data_AF-W4LKK9-F1
#
_entry.id   AF-W4LKK9-F1
#
_cell.length_a   1.000
_cell.length_b   1.000
_cell.length_c   1.000
_cell.angle_alpha   90.00
_cell.angle_beta   90.00
_cell.angle_gamma   90.00
#
_symmetry.space_group_name_H-M   'P 1'
#
loop_
_entity.id
_entity.type
_entity.pdbx_description
1 polymer ?
#
loop_
_entity_poly.entity_id
_entity_poly.type
_entity_poly.pdbx_seq_one_letter_code
_entity_poly.pdbx_strand_id
1 'polypeptide(L)'
;MKFSEGLLDEQFDEFKVLVFEKLDSIVKASSLVEMVNSLIRPYLNTSKGQITQETLNLIMFYHNHRRYKSGKRQGKAPIELLTGEALQGDWVDL
;
A
#
# COMPACT_ATOMS: atom_id res chain seq x y z
N MET A 1 -39.90 -26.40 1.70
CA MET A 1 -38.56 -26.27 2.32
C MET A 1 -37.74 -25.32 1.44
N LYS A 2 -36.91 -24.46 2.06
CA LYS A 2 -35.98 -23.46 1.45
C LYS A 2 -36.44 -22.00 1.34
N PHE A 3 -37.19 -21.47 2.30
CA PHE A 3 -37.27 -20.01 2.52
C PHE A 3 -36.13 -19.48 3.41
N SER A 4 -35.45 -20.37 4.12
CA SER A 4 -34.40 -20.04 5.09
C SER A 4 -32.99 -19.99 4.50
N GLU A 5 -32.76 -20.55 3.30
CA GLU A 5 -31.42 -20.55 2.68
C GLU A 5 -31.05 -19.16 2.12
N GLY A 6 -31.97 -18.45 1.46
CA GLY A 6 -31.67 -17.13 0.88
C GLY A 6 -31.55 -16.00 1.90
N LEU A 7 -32.33 -16.05 3.00
CA LEU A 7 -32.33 -15.00 4.03
C LEU A 7 -31.06 -15.02 4.90
N LEU A 8 -30.48 -16.20 5.11
CA LEU A 8 -29.21 -16.37 5.83
C LEU A 8 -28.01 -15.99 4.96
N ASP A 9 -28.06 -16.26 3.65
CA ASP A 9 -26.99 -15.91 2.72
C ASP A 9 -26.83 -14.39 2.56
N GLU A 10 -27.92 -13.63 2.39
CA GLU A 10 -27.85 -12.16 2.27
C GLU A 10 -27.33 -11.50 3.56
N GLN A 11 -27.79 -11.95 4.73
CA GLN A 11 -27.31 -11.43 6.02
C GLN A 11 -25.84 -11.78 6.26
N PHE A 12 -25.39 -12.96 5.81
CA PHE A 12 -24.00 -13.37 5.91
C PHE A 12 -23.09 -12.53 5.00
N ASP A 13 -23.51 -12.26 3.77
CA ASP A 13 -22.75 -11.43 2.84
C ASP A 13 -22.65 -9.96 3.31
N GLU A 14 -23.74 -9.38 3.82
CA GLU A 14 -23.71 -8.04 4.42
C GLU A 14 -22.77 -7.99 5.63
N PHE A 15 -22.85 -8.99 6.51
CA PHE A 15 -21.99 -9.06 7.69
C PHE A 15 -20.52 -9.25 7.31
N LYS A 16 -20.25 -10.06 6.28
CA LYS A 16 -18.91 -10.27 5.73
C LYS A 16 -18.33 -8.97 5.19
N VAL A 17 -19.09 -8.22 4.39
CA VAL A 17 -18.66 -6.90 3.89
C VAL A 17 -18.33 -5.97 5.05
N LEU A 18 -19.22 -5.87 6.04
CA LEU A 18 -19.01 -5.02 7.23
C LEU A 18 -17.75 -5.40 8.01
N VAL A 19 -17.51 -6.70 8.23
CA VAL A 19 -16.31 -7.19 8.92
C VAL A 19 -15.04 -6.82 8.13
N PHE A 20 -15.03 -7.04 6.82
CA PHE A 20 -13.86 -6.69 6.00
C PHE A 20 -13.61 -5.18 5.96
N GLU A 21 -14.64 -4.34 5.87
CA GLU A 21 -14.49 -2.88 5.96
C GLU A 21 -13.87 -2.45 7.30
N LYS A 22 -14.34 -3.02 8.41
CA LYS A 22 -13.78 -2.74 9.73
C LYS A 22 -12.33 -3.20 9.86
N LEU A 23 -11.99 -4.37 9.33
CA LEU A 23 -10.61 -4.87 9.33
C LEU A 23 -9.69 -4.03 8.42
N ASP A 24 -10.17 -3.54 7.27
CA ASP A 24 -9.41 -2.67 6.36
C ASP A 24 -9.10 -1.30 7.02
N SER A 25 -9.94 -0.86 7.97
CA SER A 25 -9.71 0.37 8.75
C SER A 25 -8.62 0.24 9.81
N ILE A 26 -8.23 -0.98 10.19
CA ILE A 26 -7.18 -1.21 11.19
C ILE A 26 -5.82 -1.05 10.52
N VAL A 27 -5.19 0.11 10.73
CA VAL A 27 -3.83 0.38 10.26
C VAL A 27 -2.83 -0.47 11.06
N LYS A 28 -2.42 -1.62 10.51
CA LYS A 28 -1.33 -2.43 11.08
C LYS A 28 0.01 -1.75 10.79
N ALA A 29 0.46 -0.90 11.70
CA ALA A 29 1.74 -0.19 11.60
C ALA A 29 2.94 -1.13 11.39
N SER A 30 2.94 -2.33 11.99
CA SER A 30 4.01 -3.31 11.81
C SER A 30 4.16 -3.77 10.35
N SER A 31 3.05 -4.07 9.68
CA SER A 31 3.07 -4.51 8.27
C SER A 31 3.62 -3.46 7.32
N LEU A 32 3.40 -2.18 7.61
CA LEU A 32 3.95 -1.08 6.84
C LEU A 32 5.46 -0.96 7.07
N VAL A 33 5.91 -1.04 8.33
CA VAL A 33 7.34 -1.05 8.67
C VAL A 33 8.06 -2.25 8.05
N GLU A 34 7.45 -3.43 8.07
CA GLU A 34 7.96 -4.65 7.42
C GLU A 34 8.05 -4.50 5.90
N MET A 35 7.04 -3.89 5.28
CA MET A 35 7.06 -3.57 3.85
C MET A 35 8.21 -2.61 3.51
N VAL A 36 8.35 -1.51 4.24
CA VAL A 36 9.44 -0.54 4.03
C VAL A 36 10.80 -1.18 4.24
N ASN A 37 10.97 -1.98 5.30
CA ASN A 37 12.21 -2.72 5.54
C ASN A 37 12.52 -3.70 4.41
N SER A 38 11.51 -4.40 3.88
CA SER A 38 11.67 -5.31 2.74
C SER A 38 12.05 -4.58 1.45
N LEU A 39 11.53 -3.37 1.25
CA LEU A 39 11.87 -2.51 0.12
C LEU A 39 13.33 -2.01 0.19
N ILE A 40 13.80 -1.60 1.36
CA ILE A 40 15.13 -0.98 1.53
C ILE A 40 16.25 -2.03 1.56
N ARG A 41 15.97 -3.24 2.09
CA ARG A 41 16.96 -4.34 2.25
C ARG A 41 17.81 -4.64 0.99
N PRO A 42 17.25 -4.78 -0.22
CA PRO A 42 18.05 -5.00 -1.42
C PRO A 42 19.10 -3.91 -1.65
N TYR A 43 18.72 -2.64 -1.50
CA TYR A 43 19.64 -1.50 -1.69
C TYR A 43 20.77 -1.48 -0.64
N LEU A 44 20.43 -1.77 0.62
CA LEU A 44 21.41 -1.87 1.71
C LEU A 44 22.41 -3.01 1.48
N ASN A 45 21.91 -4.17 1.05
CA ASN A 45 22.74 -5.35 0.79
C ASN A 45 23.70 -5.11 -0.39
N THR A 46 23.22 -4.51 -1.47
CA THR A 46 24.05 -4.14 -2.63
C THR A 46 25.14 -3.13 -2.24
N SER A 47 24.82 -2.22 -1.32
CA SER A 47 25.76 -1.19 -0.84
C SER A 47 26.69 -1.69 0.28
N LYS A 48 26.63 -2.98 0.66
CA LYS A 48 27.38 -3.56 1.81
C LYS A 48 27.21 -2.75 3.11
N GLY A 49 26.04 -2.16 3.32
CA GLY A 49 25.75 -1.29 4.47
C GLY A 49 26.38 0.11 4.41
N GLN A 50 27.11 0.46 3.35
CA GLN A 50 27.63 1.82 3.13
C GLN A 50 26.57 2.66 2.42
N ILE A 51 25.58 3.13 3.17
CA ILE A 51 24.54 4.03 2.65
C ILE A 51 24.77 5.46 3.15
N THR A 52 24.70 6.41 2.23
CA THR A 52 24.72 7.83 2.54
C THR A 52 23.30 8.39 2.63
N GLN A 53 23.15 9.56 3.26
CA GLN A 53 21.85 10.23 3.36
C GLN A 53 21.27 10.56 1.97
N GLU A 54 22.11 10.89 1.00
CA GLU A 54 21.71 11.19 -0.38
C GLU A 54 21.10 9.95 -1.05
N THR A 55 21.68 8.77 -0.80
CA THR A 55 21.12 7.50 -1.29
C THR A 55 19.76 7.21 -0.67
N LEU A 56 19.58 7.48 0.63
CA LEU A 56 18.28 7.35 1.30
C LEU A 56 17.24 8.31 0.73
N ASN A 57 17.64 9.57 0.49
CA ASN A 57 16.77 10.58 -0.11
C ASN A 57 16.31 10.14 -1.51
N LEU A 58 17.19 9.53 -2.30
CA LEU A 58 16.85 9.00 -3.63
C LEU A 58 15.88 7.81 -3.54
N ILE A 59 16.10 6.88 -2.62
CA ILE A 59 15.19 5.74 -2.39
C ILE A 59 13.81 6.25 -1.97
N MET A 60 13.77 7.21 -1.04
CA MET A 60 12.52 7.85 -0.60
C MET A 60 11.81 8.55 -1.76
N PHE A 61 12.54 9.32 -2.56
CA PHE A 61 12.02 10.01 -3.74
C PHE A 61 11.41 9.03 -4.73
N TYR A 62 12.19 8.03 -5.17
CA TYR A 62 11.71 7.01 -6.11
C TYR A 62 10.49 6.25 -5.57
N HIS A 63 10.52 5.85 -4.29
CA HIS A 63 9.40 5.12 -3.70
C HIS A 63 8.12 5.96 -3.70
N ASN A 64 8.21 7.23 -3.31
CA ASN A 64 7.05 8.10 -3.15
C ASN A 64 6.40 8.51 -4.48
N HIS A 65 7.17 8.57 -5.56
CA HIS A 65 6.69 9.01 -6.87
C HIS A 65 6.35 7.83 -7.80
N ARG A 66 6.81 6.61 -7.49
CA ARG A 66 6.46 5.41 -8.26
C ARG A 66 5.00 5.01 -8.05
N ARG A 67 4.26 4.87 -9.15
CA ARG A 67 2.88 4.35 -9.14
C ARG A 67 2.82 2.84 -8.87
N TYR A 68 1.82 2.40 -8.11
CA TYR A 68 1.56 0.97 -7.90
C TYR A 68 1.11 0.29 -9.19
N LYS A 69 1.72 -0.85 -9.51
CA LYS A 69 1.41 -1.62 -10.72
C LYS A 69 0.14 -2.48 -10.60
N SER A 70 -0.29 -2.79 -9.38
CA SER A 70 -1.40 -3.72 -9.12
C SER A 70 -2.02 -3.49 -7.74
N GLY A 71 -3.18 -4.11 -7.51
CA GLY A 71 -3.91 -4.09 -6.23
C GLY A 71 -4.87 -2.92 -6.09
N LYS A 72 -5.47 -2.77 -4.89
CA LYS A 72 -6.48 -1.71 -4.58
C LYS A 72 -6.01 -0.28 -4.88
N ARG A 73 -4.68 -0.07 -4.95
CA ARG A 73 -4.04 1.25 -5.13
C ARG A 73 -3.40 1.42 -6.52
N GLN A 74 -3.70 0.52 -7.46
CA GLN A 74 -3.14 0.54 -8.81
C GLN A 74 -3.30 1.92 -9.46
N GLY A 75 -2.22 2.40 -10.09
CA GLY A 75 -2.18 3.70 -10.76
C GLY A 75 -1.93 4.89 -9.84
N LYS A 76 -2.01 4.74 -8.51
CA LYS A 76 -1.67 5.81 -7.55
C LYS A 76 -0.23 5.67 -7.06
N ALA A 77 0.42 6.78 -6.72
CA ALA A 77 1.70 6.81 -6.04
C ALA A 77 1.51 6.99 -4.52
N PRO A 78 2.47 6.55 -3.69
CA PRO A 78 2.38 6.70 -2.25
C PRO A 78 2.19 8.15 -1.78
N ILE A 79 2.84 9.12 -2.45
CA ILE A 79 2.68 10.53 -2.10
C ILE A 79 1.26 11.04 -2.37
N GLU A 80 0.64 10.62 -3.47
CA GLU A 80 -0.75 10.99 -3.81
C GLU A 80 -1.75 10.46 -2.77
N LEU A 81 -1.46 9.30 -2.18
CA LEU A 81 -2.27 8.72 -1.11
C LEU A 81 -2.08 9.44 0.23
N LEU A 82 -0.89 9.98 0.46
CA LEU A 82 -0.55 10.67 1.71
C LEU A 82 -1.06 12.12 1.72
N THR A 83 -0.88 12.84 0.61
CA THR A 83 -1.24 14.27 0.52
C THR A 83 -2.61 14.51 -0.09
N GLY A 84 -3.14 13.54 -0.85
CA GLY A 84 -4.36 13.71 -1.64
C GLY A 84 -4.15 14.51 -2.94
N GLU A 85 -2.93 14.99 -3.21
CA GLU A 85 -2.60 15.74 -4.42
C GLU A 85 -2.14 14.80 -5.53
N ALA A 86 -2.62 15.01 -6.76
CA ALA A 86 -2.21 14.22 -7.90
C ALA A 86 -0.80 14.62 -8.37
N LEU A 87 0.02 13.63 -8.71
CA LEU A 87 1.30 13.86 -9.36
C LEU A 87 1.10 14.39 -10.77
N GLN A 88 1.75 15.51 -11.09
CA GLN A 88 1.61 16.19 -12.38
C GLN A 88 2.39 15.51 -13.53
N GLY A 89 3.38 14.66 -13.21
CA GLY A 89 4.23 13.96 -14.17
C GLY A 89 4.78 12.65 -13.63
N ASP A 90 5.52 11.89 -14.45
CA ASP A 90 6.23 10.70 -14.00
C ASP A 90 7.49 11.11 -13.20
N TRP A 91 7.98 10.22 -12.35
CA TRP A 91 9.16 10.49 -11.51
C TRP A 91 10.45 10.72 -12.32
N VAL A 92 10.44 10.36 -13.61
CA VAL A 92 11.54 10.57 -14.55
C VAL A 92 11.53 11.99 -15.12
N ASP A 93 10.38 12.66 -15.08
CA ASP A 93 10.17 14.00 -15.63
C ASP A 93 10.27 15.11 -14.56
N LEU A 94 10.57 14.74 -13.31
CA LEU A 94 10.72 15.60 -12.13
C LEU A 94 12.20 15.86 -11.79
#